data_AF-A0A6J4LD38-F1
#
_entry.id   AF-A0A6J4LD38-F1
#
_cell.length_a   1.000
_cell.length_b   1.000
_cell.length_c   1.000
_cell.angle_alpha   90.00
_cell.angle_beta   90.00
_cell.angle_gamma   90.00
#
_symmetry.space_group_name_H-M   'P 1'
#
loop_
_entity.id
_entity.type
_entity.pdbx_description
1 polymer ?
#
loop_
_entity_poly.entity_id
_entity_poly.type
_entity_poly.pdbx_seq_one_letter_code
_entity_poly.pdbx_strand_id
1 'polypeptide(L)'
;MENRLIWLPKVLLDAGLKVSLVKGWEDRAVPGKEMGKVTGVICHHTGTEADGNMPTLETLKRGRSDLSGPLAQLGLGRDGTFYVVAAGFCHHAGEGAWKGIRAGNRAFIGIEAENRGTRADFPWPKAQMDAYMRGVAAILEHIGAGPEFCVGHLEWALPAGRKTDPIFDMDAFRAGVAKAMKGELTLPLIPAREPGSKGRRTLRRGMTDALVKMIQQRLGVAPLGIFGPQTEAAVRRFQREHGLLADGIVGPRTWAALDAAPAVEPGASPLDLQHTPSLAGPGDMPLEDAIALLREITGVGAGFGGGTTLAVQRALGAVFLLNPSDDVDGAAGPRTQAGWQLFRRASGLPPNAVIDVAGARRLADAAAAPDSFVGRLAVRIPPEYEFRRGHRAENEARSVEAIGAAAHDLGLSRPQLAYVLATAEHESDRFATLEEYASGAAYEGRSDLGNTQPGDGPRFKGRGYVQLTGRNHYRQYARLSGIHLELLPPVLTNWPALSAWVLVDGMWRGAYTGGRLDGFVSSGRTDFHNARRVVNGLDRADRIAARAEAWLKKLP
;
A
#
# COMPACT_ATOMS: atom_id res chain seq x y z
N MET A 1 22.25 -1.92 -14.06
CA MET A 1 21.02 -1.86 -13.22
C MET A 1 20.92 -3.03 -12.22
N GLU A 2 21.79 -4.05 -12.26
CA GLU A 2 21.59 -5.33 -11.55
C GLU A 2 21.74 -5.35 -10.02
N ASN A 3 22.32 -4.34 -9.36
CA ASN A 3 22.62 -4.39 -7.92
C ASN A 3 21.87 -3.34 -7.08
N ARG A 4 20.69 -2.89 -7.50
CA ARG A 4 19.88 -1.97 -6.69
C ARG A 4 19.18 -2.72 -5.56
N LEU A 5 19.24 -2.14 -4.36
CA LEU A 5 18.68 -2.67 -3.11
C LEU A 5 17.17 -2.39 -2.98
N ILE A 6 16.42 -2.56 -4.07
CA ILE A 6 14.96 -2.35 -4.09
C ILE A 6 14.20 -3.32 -3.17
N TRP A 7 14.84 -4.42 -2.78
CA TRP A 7 14.35 -5.40 -1.81
C TRP A 7 14.42 -4.91 -0.36
N LEU A 8 15.24 -3.89 -0.06
CA LEU A 8 15.58 -3.48 1.30
C LEU A 8 14.37 -3.12 2.17
N PRO A 9 13.36 -2.35 1.71
CA PRO A 9 12.19 -2.08 2.54
C PRO A 9 11.39 -3.33 2.86
N LYS A 10 11.27 -4.27 1.91
CA LYS A 10 10.51 -5.51 2.11
C LYS A 10 11.15 -6.33 3.24
N VAL A 11 12.47 -6.49 3.20
CA VAL A 11 13.23 -7.20 4.24
C VAL A 11 13.01 -6.59 5.63
N LEU A 12 13.05 -5.27 5.74
CA LEU A 12 12.83 -4.58 7.02
C LEU A 12 11.36 -4.71 7.48
N LEU A 13 10.40 -4.62 6.56
CA LEU A 13 8.97 -4.77 6.87
C LEU A 13 8.61 -6.20 7.29
N ASP A 14 9.15 -7.21 6.61
CA ASP A 14 8.95 -8.63 6.92
C ASP A 14 9.51 -8.96 8.31
N ALA A 15 10.58 -8.27 8.73
CA ALA A 15 11.12 -8.34 10.09
C ALA A 15 10.26 -7.60 11.15
N GLY A 16 9.11 -7.03 10.76
CA GLY A 16 8.18 -6.34 11.64
C GLY A 16 8.60 -4.94 12.07
N LEU A 17 9.57 -4.33 11.39
CA LEU A 17 10.14 -3.04 11.76
C LEU A 17 9.31 -1.85 11.28
N LYS A 18 9.49 -0.70 11.94
CA LYS A 18 8.98 0.58 11.45
C LYS A 18 9.82 1.03 10.26
N VAL A 19 9.20 1.20 9.09
CA VAL A 19 9.89 1.61 7.86
C VAL A 19 9.20 2.83 7.25
N SER A 20 10.00 3.84 6.88
CA SER A 20 9.57 5.05 6.17
C SER A 20 10.36 5.18 4.86
N LEU A 21 9.67 5.22 3.74
CA LEU A 21 10.28 5.39 2.42
C LEU A 21 10.53 6.88 2.14
N VAL A 22 11.78 7.25 1.88
CA VAL A 22 12.12 8.62 1.48
C VAL A 22 11.83 8.78 0.00
N LYS A 23 11.01 9.76 -0.40
CA LYS A 23 10.61 10.00 -1.80
C LYS A 23 11.79 9.83 -2.77
N GLY A 24 11.68 8.95 -3.76
CA GLY A 24 12.70 8.70 -4.79
C GLY A 24 13.91 7.88 -4.30
N TRP A 25 13.77 7.11 -3.22
CA TRP A 25 14.82 6.24 -2.71
C TRP A 25 15.18 5.12 -3.70
N GLU A 26 14.20 4.65 -4.48
CA GLU A 26 14.34 3.57 -5.47
C GLU A 26 15.42 3.87 -6.52
N ASP A 27 15.51 5.15 -6.88
CA ASP A 27 16.43 5.65 -7.91
C ASP A 27 17.66 6.35 -7.33
N ARG A 28 17.68 6.61 -6.02
CA ARG A 28 18.74 7.40 -5.39
C ARG A 28 20.02 6.59 -5.26
N ALA A 29 21.09 7.16 -5.81
CA ALA A 29 22.46 6.71 -5.72
C ALA A 29 23.39 7.90 -5.97
N VAL A 30 24.67 7.79 -5.61
CA VAL A 30 25.68 8.76 -6.07
C VAL A 30 25.82 8.64 -7.59
N PRO A 31 25.70 9.74 -8.36
CA PRO A 31 25.83 9.69 -9.82
C PRO A 31 27.16 9.09 -10.29
N GLY A 32 27.11 8.23 -11.31
CA GLY A 32 28.30 7.58 -11.87
C GLY A 32 28.98 6.54 -10.97
N LYS A 33 28.36 6.18 -9.83
CA LYS A 33 28.83 5.11 -8.94
C LYS A 33 27.82 3.97 -8.93
N GLU A 34 28.34 2.76 -8.80
CA GLU A 34 27.53 1.54 -8.85
C GLU A 34 27.67 0.74 -7.57
N MET A 35 26.54 0.22 -7.10
CA MET A 35 26.52 -0.71 -5.99
C MET A 35 27.09 -2.06 -6.43
N GLY A 36 27.95 -2.65 -5.59
CA GLY A 36 28.45 -4.00 -5.81
C GLY A 36 27.52 -5.05 -5.22
N LYS A 37 27.97 -6.30 -5.22
CA LYS A 37 27.35 -7.35 -4.41
C LYS A 37 27.51 -7.00 -2.94
N VAL A 38 26.39 -6.90 -2.22
CA VAL A 38 26.40 -6.63 -0.79
C VAL A 38 26.89 -7.86 -0.03
N THR A 39 27.78 -7.64 0.92
CA THR A 39 28.42 -8.65 1.78
C THR A 39 28.16 -8.40 3.26
N GLY A 40 27.66 -7.23 3.65
CA GLY A 40 27.43 -6.91 5.06
C GLY A 40 26.82 -5.54 5.31
N VAL A 41 26.86 -5.12 6.58
CA VAL A 41 26.35 -3.83 7.05
C VAL A 41 27.43 -3.06 7.81
N ILE A 42 27.59 -1.76 7.53
CA ILE A 42 28.40 -0.86 8.35
C ILE A 42 27.46 -0.03 9.22
N CYS A 43 27.68 -0.13 10.54
CA CYS A 43 26.95 0.61 11.54
C CYS A 43 27.61 1.97 11.78
N HIS A 44 26.79 3.02 11.82
CA HIS A 44 27.21 4.39 12.10
C HIS A 44 26.34 5.01 13.20
N HIS A 45 26.81 6.15 13.71
CA HIS A 45 25.96 7.12 14.39
C HIS A 45 26.16 8.50 13.76
N THR A 46 25.11 9.30 13.74
CA THR A 46 25.09 10.56 12.98
C THR A 46 25.93 11.68 13.58
N GLY A 47 26.17 11.64 14.90
CA GLY A 47 26.89 12.67 15.64
C GLY A 47 26.12 13.99 15.73
N THR A 48 24.80 13.98 15.56
CA THR A 48 24.01 15.21 15.52
C THR A 48 23.74 15.74 16.92
N GLU A 49 23.87 17.05 17.10
CA GLU A 49 23.41 17.75 18.31
C GLU A 49 21.92 18.18 18.21
N ALA A 50 21.30 18.02 17.04
CA ALA A 50 19.92 18.43 16.83
C ALA A 50 18.93 17.51 17.57
N ASP A 51 17.87 18.11 18.11
CA ASP A 51 16.78 17.37 18.72
C ASP A 51 15.79 16.85 17.67
N GLY A 52 15.25 15.66 17.91
CA GLY A 52 14.23 15.05 17.06
C GLY A 52 14.51 13.59 16.75
N ASN A 53 13.62 12.99 15.95
CA ASN A 53 13.71 11.56 15.67
C ASN A 53 14.76 11.23 14.61
N MET A 54 14.81 12.03 13.53
CA MET A 54 15.77 11.89 12.43
C MET A 54 16.10 13.25 11.77
N PRO A 55 16.55 14.27 12.54
CA PRO A 55 16.90 15.59 12.00
C PRO A 55 17.96 15.53 10.87
N THR A 56 18.80 14.49 10.82
CA THR A 56 19.84 14.36 9.79
C THR A 56 19.35 13.79 8.46
N LEU A 57 18.05 13.49 8.30
CA LEU A 57 17.52 12.83 7.10
C LEU A 57 17.82 13.59 5.80
N GLU A 58 17.70 14.92 5.79
CA GLU A 58 18.03 15.71 4.60
C GLU A 58 19.54 15.70 4.31
N THR A 59 20.39 15.71 5.34
CA THR A 59 21.85 15.58 5.21
C THR A 59 22.22 14.21 4.64
N LEU A 60 21.60 13.12 5.12
CA LEU A 60 21.80 11.79 4.56
C LEU A 60 21.41 11.72 3.08
N LYS A 61 20.31 12.40 2.71
CA LYS A 61 19.80 12.40 1.34
C LYS A 61 20.66 13.22 0.38
N ARG A 62 21.05 14.44 0.79
CA ARG A 62 21.70 15.43 -0.10
C ARG A 62 23.21 15.44 0.01
N GLY A 63 23.74 14.98 1.13
CA GLY A 63 25.14 15.16 1.48
C GLY A 63 25.37 16.37 2.36
N ARG A 64 26.65 16.64 2.55
CA ARG A 64 27.24 17.77 3.27
C ARG A 64 28.07 18.59 2.27
N SER A 65 28.51 19.79 2.66
CA SER A 65 29.21 20.72 1.78
C SER A 65 30.46 20.12 1.11
N ASP A 66 31.12 19.18 1.78
CA ASP A 66 32.35 18.52 1.36
C ASP A 66 32.14 17.07 0.85
N LEU A 67 30.93 16.53 0.90
CA LEU A 67 30.63 15.18 0.44
C LEU A 67 29.19 15.09 -0.07
N SER A 68 29.04 14.91 -1.38
CA SER A 68 27.75 14.74 -2.03
C SER A 68 27.03 13.50 -1.52
N GLY A 69 25.70 13.59 -1.37
CA GLY A 69 24.88 12.45 -0.97
C GLY A 69 24.58 11.48 -2.13
N PRO A 70 23.86 10.38 -1.83
CA PRO A 70 23.43 9.97 -0.49
C PRO A 70 24.59 9.50 0.39
N LEU A 71 24.52 9.78 1.70
CA LEU A 71 25.54 9.42 2.69
C LEU A 71 25.29 8.07 3.36
N ALA A 72 24.11 7.48 3.23
CA ALA A 72 23.78 6.14 3.71
C ALA A 72 22.54 5.62 2.99
N GLN A 73 22.39 4.30 2.92
CA GLN A 73 21.18 3.66 2.39
C GLN A 73 20.03 3.75 3.39
N LEU A 74 20.34 3.63 4.68
CA LEU A 74 19.36 3.65 5.77
C LEU A 74 19.71 4.73 6.80
N GLY A 75 18.71 5.48 7.23
CA GLY A 75 18.72 6.21 8.49
C GLY A 75 17.96 5.42 9.56
N LEU A 76 18.37 5.48 10.82
CA LEU A 76 17.65 4.85 11.93
C LEU A 76 17.31 5.88 13.01
N GLY A 77 16.04 6.24 13.12
CA GLY A 77 15.56 7.22 14.07
C GLY A 77 15.66 6.73 15.52
N ARG A 78 15.67 7.68 16.46
CA ARG A 78 15.71 7.43 17.93
C ARG A 78 14.53 6.58 18.43
N ASP A 79 13.43 6.52 17.68
CA ASP A 79 12.24 5.71 17.98
C ASP A 79 12.25 4.29 17.36
N GLY A 80 13.34 3.93 16.67
CA GLY A 80 13.47 2.66 15.95
C GLY A 80 12.91 2.65 14.53
N THR A 81 12.54 3.80 13.96
CA THR A 81 12.10 3.90 12.56
C THR A 81 13.28 3.86 11.59
N PHE A 82 13.29 2.90 10.67
CA PHE A 82 14.17 2.88 9.51
C PHE A 82 13.65 3.81 8.42
N TYR A 83 14.49 4.75 7.99
CA TYR A 83 14.25 5.59 6.82
C TYR A 83 15.04 5.01 5.65
N VAL A 84 14.34 4.54 4.62
CA VAL A 84 15.00 4.05 3.40
C VAL A 84 15.35 5.24 2.53
N VAL A 85 16.63 5.61 2.53
CA VAL A 85 17.15 6.80 1.86
C VAL A 85 17.53 6.49 0.41
N ALA A 86 18.18 5.37 0.14
CA ALA A 86 18.72 5.07 -1.19
C ALA A 86 18.79 3.56 -1.45
N ALA A 87 18.48 3.16 -2.69
CA ALA A 87 18.63 1.80 -3.17
C ALA A 87 19.99 1.54 -3.85
N GLY A 88 20.81 2.58 -4.07
CA GLY A 88 22.10 2.46 -4.76
C GLY A 88 23.32 2.76 -3.88
N PHE A 89 24.43 3.09 -4.55
CA PHE A 89 25.70 3.44 -3.92
C PHE A 89 25.56 4.70 -3.05
N CYS A 90 26.15 4.66 -1.85
CA CYS A 90 26.20 5.78 -0.89
C CYS A 90 27.64 6.03 -0.41
N HIS A 91 27.94 7.27 -0.02
CA HIS A 91 29.24 7.65 0.58
C HIS A 91 29.20 7.57 2.11
N HIS A 92 29.29 6.35 2.67
CA HIS A 92 29.18 6.11 4.12
C HIS A 92 30.48 5.59 4.76
N ALA A 93 31.20 4.70 4.07
CA ALA A 93 32.29 3.90 4.66
C ALA A 93 33.68 4.56 4.61
N GLY A 94 33.96 5.33 3.55
CA GLY A 94 35.31 5.82 3.26
C GLY A 94 36.36 4.69 3.10
N GLU A 95 37.62 5.03 3.33
CA GLU A 95 38.72 4.06 3.32
C GLU A 95 38.58 3.06 4.49
N GLY A 96 39.01 1.81 4.32
CA GLY A 96 38.95 0.85 5.42
C GLY A 96 39.10 -0.59 4.96
N ALA A 97 39.04 -1.50 5.92
CA ALA A 97 39.04 -2.92 5.64
C ALA A 97 38.29 -3.70 6.73
N TRP A 98 37.54 -4.72 6.32
CA TRP A 98 36.94 -5.69 7.23
C TRP A 98 36.87 -7.05 6.56
N LYS A 99 37.35 -8.10 7.23
CA LYS A 99 37.31 -9.50 6.74
C LYS A 99 37.83 -9.65 5.29
N GLY A 100 38.91 -8.94 4.95
CA GLY A 100 39.52 -8.96 3.62
C GLY A 100 38.83 -8.08 2.56
N ILE A 101 37.70 -7.44 2.89
CA ILE A 101 36.97 -6.55 1.99
C ILE A 101 37.48 -5.12 2.19
N ARG A 102 37.77 -4.42 1.08
CA ARG A 102 38.21 -3.00 1.08
C ARG A 102 37.23 -2.04 0.40
N ALA A 103 36.21 -2.56 -0.28
CA ALA A 103 35.28 -1.78 -1.07
C ALA A 103 34.02 -1.38 -0.27
N GLY A 104 34.19 -0.72 0.88
CA GLY A 104 33.12 -0.44 1.86
C GLY A 104 31.84 0.11 1.24
N ASN A 105 31.92 1.24 0.53
CA ASN A 105 30.76 1.89 -0.11
C ASN A 105 30.06 1.04 -1.20
N ARG A 106 30.72 -0.01 -1.72
CA ARG A 106 30.15 -0.91 -2.76
C ARG A 106 29.65 -2.22 -2.20
N ALA A 107 30.26 -2.70 -1.11
CA ALA A 107 30.04 -4.03 -0.58
C ALA A 107 29.20 -4.02 0.71
N PHE A 108 29.01 -2.87 1.35
CA PHE A 108 28.24 -2.78 2.59
C PHE A 108 27.05 -1.83 2.45
N ILE A 109 25.99 -2.14 3.20
CA ILE A 109 24.89 -1.21 3.45
C ILE A 109 25.28 -0.32 4.63
N GLY A 110 25.23 1.00 4.48
CA GLY A 110 25.42 1.95 5.57
C GLY A 110 24.11 2.23 6.30
N ILE A 111 24.15 2.12 7.63
CA ILE A 111 23.05 2.52 8.53
C ILE A 111 23.52 3.66 9.43
N GLU A 112 22.91 4.82 9.27
CA GLU A 112 23.17 6.02 10.08
C GLU A 112 22.12 6.15 11.18
N ALA A 113 22.48 5.71 12.39
CA ALA A 113 21.58 5.78 13.54
C ALA A 113 21.67 7.14 14.24
N GLU A 114 20.50 7.78 14.42
CA GLU A 114 20.41 9.12 14.95
C GLU A 114 20.80 9.16 16.44
N ASN A 115 21.99 9.68 16.73
CA ASN A 115 22.54 9.78 18.08
C ASN A 115 23.66 10.84 18.11
N ARG A 116 23.84 11.56 19.24
CA ARG A 116 24.88 12.60 19.31
C ARG A 116 26.28 12.01 19.39
N GLY A 117 26.42 10.73 19.74
CA GLY A 117 27.74 10.11 19.76
C GLY A 117 28.53 10.38 21.04
N THR A 118 27.86 10.77 22.12
CA THR A 118 28.52 11.14 23.37
C THR A 118 28.22 10.14 24.48
N ARG A 119 29.08 10.10 25.50
CA ARG A 119 28.83 9.24 26.69
C ARG A 119 27.53 9.57 27.41
N ALA A 120 27.06 10.81 27.30
CA ALA A 120 25.80 11.26 27.91
C ALA A 120 24.56 10.63 27.26
N ASP A 121 24.68 10.14 26.02
CA ASP A 121 23.59 9.48 25.30
C ASP A 121 23.46 7.98 25.62
N PHE A 122 24.26 7.45 26.54
CA PHE A 122 24.17 6.06 26.99
C PHE A 122 23.26 5.87 28.21
N PRO A 123 22.44 4.79 28.23
CA PRO A 123 22.21 3.86 27.13
C PRO A 123 21.40 4.52 26.01
N TRP A 124 21.70 4.15 24.76
CA TRP A 124 20.87 4.53 23.63
C TRP A 124 19.43 4.05 23.83
N PRO A 125 18.42 4.70 23.21
CA PRO A 125 17.03 4.29 23.33
C PRO A 125 16.85 2.80 23.01
N LYS A 126 16.23 2.06 23.94
CA LYS A 126 16.04 0.60 23.82
C LYS A 126 15.32 0.21 22.52
N ALA A 127 14.32 0.98 22.11
CA ALA A 127 13.59 0.77 20.85
C ALA A 127 14.48 0.98 19.62
N GLN A 128 15.38 1.97 19.65
CA GLN A 128 16.34 2.19 18.57
C GLN A 128 17.31 1.01 18.47
N MET A 129 17.89 0.57 19.59
CA MET A 129 18.85 -0.54 19.59
C MET A 129 18.21 -1.88 19.20
N ASP A 130 17.00 -2.18 19.69
CA ASP A 130 16.26 -3.38 19.28
C ASP A 130 15.97 -3.39 17.78
N ALA A 131 15.44 -2.28 17.25
CA ALA A 131 15.22 -2.12 15.82
C ALA A 131 16.53 -2.24 15.02
N TYR A 132 17.62 -1.64 15.51
CA TYR A 132 18.92 -1.72 14.86
C TYR A 132 19.39 -3.17 14.71
N MET A 133 19.39 -3.94 15.82
CA MET A 133 19.84 -5.33 15.83
C MET A 133 18.97 -6.21 14.92
N ARG A 134 17.65 -6.04 14.97
CA ARG A 134 16.71 -6.78 14.12
C ARG A 134 16.81 -6.41 12.64
N GLY A 135 17.03 -5.13 12.33
CA GLY A 135 17.21 -4.67 10.95
C GLY A 135 18.49 -5.20 10.34
N VAL A 136 19.59 -5.17 11.11
CA VAL A 136 20.86 -5.78 10.70
C VAL A 136 20.71 -7.28 10.50
N ALA A 137 20.07 -7.99 11.44
CA ALA A 137 19.80 -9.42 11.33
C ALA A 137 19.04 -9.76 10.05
N ALA A 138 17.92 -9.08 9.78
CA ALA A 138 17.10 -9.32 8.59
C ALA A 138 17.87 -9.07 7.29
N ILE A 139 18.70 -8.02 7.24
CA ILE A 139 19.55 -7.72 6.08
C ILE A 139 20.59 -8.82 5.87
N LEU A 140 21.28 -9.25 6.94
CA LEU A 140 22.32 -10.27 6.87
C LEU A 140 21.74 -11.63 6.46
N GLU A 141 20.59 -12.03 7.00
CA GLU A 141 19.87 -13.23 6.59
C GLU A 141 19.49 -13.18 5.11
N HIS A 142 18.95 -12.05 4.64
CA HIS A 142 18.56 -11.88 3.24
C HIS A 142 19.74 -12.05 2.27
N ILE A 143 20.93 -11.60 2.64
CA ILE A 143 22.13 -11.70 1.79
C ILE A 143 22.94 -12.99 2.05
N GLY A 144 22.50 -13.84 2.97
CA GLY A 144 23.18 -15.09 3.34
C GLY A 144 24.49 -14.89 4.12
N ALA A 145 24.57 -13.85 4.95
CA ALA A 145 25.74 -13.52 5.77
C ALA A 145 25.47 -13.70 7.27
N GLY A 146 26.52 -13.92 8.06
CA GLY A 146 26.45 -14.00 9.52
C GLY A 146 26.72 -12.67 10.24
N PRO A 147 26.47 -12.58 11.56
CA PRO A 147 26.69 -11.39 12.38
C PRO A 147 28.11 -10.80 12.29
N GLU A 148 29.12 -11.61 11.95
CA GLU A 148 30.50 -11.17 11.75
C GLU A 148 30.68 -10.21 10.56
N PHE A 149 29.69 -10.09 9.68
CA PHE A 149 29.64 -9.11 8.60
C PHE A 149 28.87 -7.82 8.97
N CYS A 150 28.51 -7.66 10.26
CA CYS A 150 28.13 -6.38 10.85
C CYS A 150 29.36 -5.74 11.51
N VAL A 151 29.80 -4.60 10.98
CA VAL A 151 31.00 -3.89 11.43
C VAL A 151 30.68 -2.44 11.79
N GLY A 152 31.29 -1.92 12.86
CA GLY A 152 31.22 -0.50 13.19
C GLY A 152 32.16 0.31 12.29
N HIS A 153 31.81 1.56 11.96
CA HIS A 153 32.68 2.40 11.13
C HIS A 153 34.08 2.62 11.75
N LEU A 154 34.19 2.61 13.08
CA LEU A 154 35.43 2.66 13.85
C LEU A 154 36.29 1.42 13.65
N GLU A 155 35.67 0.26 13.47
CA GLU A 155 36.33 -1.02 13.24
C GLU A 155 36.74 -1.16 11.75
N TRP A 156 35.94 -0.56 10.86
CA TRP A 156 36.21 -0.51 9.43
C TRP A 156 37.37 0.43 9.08
N ALA A 157 37.39 1.62 9.69
CA ALA A 157 38.17 2.76 9.22
C ALA A 157 39.69 2.58 9.36
N LEU A 158 40.41 2.80 8.25
CA LEU A 158 41.86 2.92 8.22
C LEU A 158 42.33 4.37 7.94
N PRO A 159 43.41 4.87 8.56
CA PRO A 159 44.11 4.24 9.69
C PRO A 159 43.19 4.15 10.92
N ALA A 160 43.48 3.18 11.79
CA ALA A 160 42.73 2.97 13.03
C ALA A 160 42.67 4.27 13.85
N GLY A 161 41.49 4.57 14.40
CA GLY A 161 41.24 5.82 15.14
C GLY A 161 40.78 7.01 14.27
N ARG A 162 40.75 6.89 12.93
CA ARG A 162 40.17 7.93 12.06
C ARG A 162 38.67 8.16 12.31
N LYS A 163 37.97 7.10 12.73
CA LYS A 163 36.54 7.12 13.03
C LYS A 163 36.30 6.58 14.42
N THR A 164 35.28 7.14 15.07
CA THR A 164 34.88 6.82 16.44
C THR A 164 33.44 6.28 16.50
N ASP A 165 32.72 6.26 15.37
CA ASP A 165 31.35 5.79 15.26
C ASP A 165 31.25 4.30 14.91
N PRO A 166 30.27 3.53 15.43
CA PRO A 166 29.35 3.88 16.49
C PRO A 166 30.01 3.74 17.88
N ILE A 167 29.62 4.57 18.83
CA ILE A 167 30.26 4.57 20.17
C ILE A 167 29.88 3.39 21.07
N PHE A 168 28.97 2.51 20.64
CA PHE A 168 28.52 1.35 21.42
C PHE A 168 29.40 0.13 21.19
N ASP A 169 29.37 -0.81 22.13
CA ASP A 169 30.11 -2.06 22.05
C ASP A 169 29.63 -2.91 20.87
N MET A 170 30.47 -3.03 19.84
CA MET A 170 30.16 -3.76 18.62
C MET A 170 30.14 -5.28 18.80
N ASP A 171 30.88 -5.83 19.76
CA ASP A 171 30.84 -7.27 20.06
C ASP A 171 29.52 -7.62 20.75
N ALA A 172 29.10 -6.82 21.73
CA ALA A 172 27.79 -6.94 22.35
C ALA A 172 26.65 -6.73 21.32
N PHE A 173 26.83 -5.78 20.41
CA PHE A 173 25.87 -5.52 19.33
C PHE A 173 25.74 -6.73 18.39
N ARG A 174 26.86 -7.30 17.91
CA ARG A 174 26.87 -8.51 17.07
C ARG A 174 26.25 -9.71 17.80
N ALA A 175 26.48 -9.86 19.10
CA ALA A 175 25.81 -10.88 19.91
C ALA A 175 24.29 -10.66 19.96
N GLY A 176 23.83 -9.41 20.04
CA GLY A 176 22.41 -9.05 19.95
C GLY A 176 21.80 -9.30 18.57
N VAL A 177 22.53 -9.02 17.49
CA VAL A 177 22.15 -9.40 16.11
C VAL A 177 22.00 -10.91 16.00
N ALA A 178 22.94 -11.69 16.54
CA ALA A 178 22.86 -13.16 16.55
C ALA A 178 21.62 -13.67 17.31
N LYS A 179 21.25 -13.02 18.42
CA LYS A 179 19.99 -13.32 19.13
C LYS A 179 18.76 -12.95 18.30
N ALA A 180 18.80 -11.83 17.59
CA ALA A 180 17.71 -11.40 16.71
C ALA A 180 17.46 -12.42 15.58
N MET A 181 18.51 -12.93 14.95
CA MET A 181 18.43 -13.97 13.91
C MET A 181 17.80 -15.28 14.44
N LYS A 182 18.00 -15.58 15.72
CA LYS A 182 17.38 -16.75 16.39
C LYS A 182 15.96 -16.47 16.91
N GLY A 183 15.43 -15.26 16.73
CA GLY A 183 14.15 -14.85 17.29
C GLY A 183 14.15 -14.68 18.82
N GLU A 184 15.32 -14.56 19.45
CA GLU A 184 15.48 -14.53 20.92
C GLU A 184 15.34 -13.13 21.53
N LEU A 185 15.14 -12.09 20.72
CA LEU A 185 14.86 -10.74 21.23
C LEU A 185 13.40 -10.64 21.68
N THR A 186 13.20 -10.26 22.95
CA THR A 186 11.89 -10.27 23.63
C THR A 186 11.20 -8.91 23.69
N LEU A 187 11.89 -7.82 23.30
CA LEU A 187 11.27 -6.51 23.23
C LEU A 187 10.19 -6.51 22.13
N PRO A 188 9.00 -5.93 22.39
CA PRO A 188 7.99 -5.78 21.36
C PRO A 188 8.57 -4.87 20.26
N LEU A 189 8.64 -5.41 19.04
CA LEU A 189 9.14 -4.78 17.80
C LEU A 189 8.70 -3.33 17.62
N ILE A 190 7.49 -3.04 18.12
CA ILE A 190 6.92 -1.70 18.19
C ILE A 190 6.28 -1.59 19.58
N PRO A 191 6.69 -0.63 20.42
CA PRO A 191 6.05 -0.43 21.71
C PRO A 191 4.56 -0.18 21.49
N ALA A 192 3.70 -0.92 22.19
CA ALA A 192 2.26 -0.70 22.11
C ALA A 192 1.87 0.74 22.53
N ARG A 193 2.74 1.42 23.29
CA ARG A 193 2.60 2.80 23.76
C ARG A 193 3.98 3.42 23.90
N GLU A 194 4.20 4.59 23.32
CA GLU A 194 5.45 5.35 23.48
C GLU A 194 5.30 6.44 24.56
N PRO A 195 6.34 6.77 25.35
CA PRO A 195 6.30 7.87 26.31
C PRO A 195 5.85 9.19 25.65
N GLY A 196 4.95 9.93 26.29
CA GLY A 196 4.40 11.19 25.75
C GLY A 196 3.17 11.05 24.82
N SER A 197 2.75 9.84 24.48
CA SER A 197 1.55 9.58 23.65
C SER A 197 0.20 9.63 24.40
N LYS A 198 0.20 9.92 25.71
CA LYS A 198 -0.94 9.68 26.64
C LYS A 198 -1.48 8.24 26.55
N GLY A 199 -0.61 7.26 26.28
CA GLY A 199 -0.98 5.85 26.18
C GLY A 199 -1.54 5.41 24.82
N ARG A 200 -1.43 6.24 23.76
CA ARG A 200 -1.84 5.89 22.39
C ARG A 200 -0.71 5.19 21.63
N ARG A 201 -1.08 4.14 20.89
CA ARG A 201 -0.13 3.38 20.06
C ARG A 201 0.28 4.17 18.82
N THR A 202 1.44 3.83 18.27
CA THR A 202 1.91 4.38 17.00
C THR A 202 1.06 3.85 15.84
N LEU A 203 0.49 4.73 15.02
CA LEU A 203 -0.33 4.35 13.86
C LEU A 203 0.42 4.53 12.54
N ARG A 204 0.24 3.63 11.59
CA ARG A 204 0.88 3.66 10.26
C ARG A 204 0.07 2.87 9.24
N ARG A 205 0.47 2.96 7.97
CA ARG A 205 -0.18 2.24 6.88
C ARG A 205 -0.36 0.75 7.21
N GLY A 206 -1.55 0.22 6.94
CA GLY A 206 -1.91 -1.18 7.18
C GLY A 206 -2.60 -1.43 8.53
N MET A 207 -2.59 -0.45 9.45
CA MET A 207 -3.29 -0.60 10.74
C MET A 207 -4.79 -0.33 10.60
N THR A 208 -5.60 -1.12 11.31
CA THR A 208 -7.06 -0.96 11.35
C THR A 208 -7.52 -0.94 12.81
N ASP A 209 -8.03 0.19 13.31
CA ASP A 209 -8.53 0.34 14.69
C ASP A 209 -9.31 1.66 14.92
N ALA A 210 -9.85 1.85 16.13
CA ALA A 210 -10.61 3.05 16.53
C ALA A 210 -9.75 4.34 16.65
N LEU A 211 -8.46 4.23 16.97
CA LEU A 211 -7.55 5.37 16.97
C LEU A 211 -7.26 5.85 15.54
N VAL A 212 -7.18 4.93 14.58
CA VAL A 212 -7.13 5.27 13.15
C VAL A 212 -8.37 6.06 12.74
N LYS A 213 -9.55 5.59 13.16
CA LYS A 213 -10.80 6.31 12.89
C LYS A 213 -10.79 7.72 13.48
N MET A 214 -10.27 7.87 14.69
CA MET A 214 -10.15 9.16 15.37
C MET A 214 -9.18 10.12 14.67
N ILE A 215 -8.00 9.66 14.24
CA ILE A 215 -7.09 10.54 13.47
C ILE A 215 -7.70 10.91 12.12
N GLN A 216 -8.46 10.00 11.49
CA GLN A 216 -9.09 10.29 10.21
C GLN A 216 -10.11 11.42 10.32
N GLN A 217 -10.94 11.39 11.38
CA GLN A 217 -11.85 12.48 11.71
C GLN A 217 -11.10 13.80 11.91
N ARG A 218 -10.00 13.79 12.67
CA ARG A 218 -9.19 14.99 12.90
C ARG A 218 -8.46 15.51 11.67
N LEU A 219 -8.13 14.64 10.73
CA LEU A 219 -7.38 14.96 9.52
C LEU A 219 -8.28 15.28 8.31
N GLY A 220 -9.62 15.24 8.49
CA GLY A 220 -10.58 15.52 7.43
C GLY A 220 -10.57 14.46 6.32
N VAL A 221 -10.35 13.18 6.68
CA VAL A 221 -10.43 12.05 5.76
C VAL A 221 -11.47 11.04 6.25
N ALA A 222 -12.05 10.25 5.33
CA ALA A 222 -13.13 9.31 5.65
C ALA A 222 -12.77 8.42 6.86
N PRO A 223 -13.58 8.42 7.94
CA PRO A 223 -13.26 7.75 9.21
C PRO A 223 -13.60 6.26 9.16
N LEU A 224 -12.95 5.55 8.25
CA LEU A 224 -13.17 4.13 7.99
C LEU A 224 -12.46 3.22 9.02
N GLY A 225 -11.60 3.79 9.87
CA GLY A 225 -10.79 3.04 10.82
C GLY A 225 -9.60 2.32 10.18
N ILE A 226 -9.32 2.56 8.90
CA ILE A 226 -8.28 1.87 8.11
C ILE A 226 -7.19 2.85 7.70
N PHE A 227 -5.95 2.63 8.13
CA PHE A 227 -4.83 3.53 7.84
C PHE A 227 -4.29 3.16 6.45
N GLY A 228 -4.96 3.67 5.42
CA GLY A 228 -4.59 3.47 4.02
C GLY A 228 -3.73 4.59 3.44
N PRO A 229 -3.41 4.55 2.13
CA PRO A 229 -2.62 5.60 1.46
C PRO A 229 -3.21 7.01 1.60
N GLN A 230 -4.54 7.17 1.62
CA GLN A 230 -5.20 8.46 1.86
C GLN A 230 -4.97 8.97 3.30
N THR A 231 -5.08 8.10 4.30
CA THR A 231 -4.79 8.44 5.70
C THR A 231 -3.31 8.78 5.88
N GLU A 232 -2.40 8.03 5.27
CA GLU A 232 -0.98 8.35 5.30
C GLU A 232 -0.67 9.69 4.62
N ALA A 233 -1.27 9.97 3.46
CA ALA A 233 -1.10 11.25 2.77
C ALA A 233 -1.60 12.42 3.63
N ALA A 234 -2.73 12.25 4.31
CA ALA A 234 -3.28 13.23 5.24
C ALA A 234 -2.41 13.42 6.49
N VAL A 235 -1.87 12.33 7.06
CA VAL A 235 -0.89 12.40 8.16
C VAL A 235 0.37 13.13 7.71
N ARG A 236 0.92 12.82 6.54
CA ARG A 236 2.09 13.53 5.98
C ARG A 236 1.80 15.01 5.75
N ARG A 237 0.61 15.36 5.28
CA ARG A 237 0.18 16.76 5.10
C ARG A 237 0.14 17.49 6.45
N PHE A 238 -0.57 16.93 7.41
CA PHE A 238 -0.65 17.46 8.76
C PHE A 238 0.73 17.63 9.41
N GLN A 239 1.59 16.63 9.29
CA GLN A 239 2.96 16.69 9.79
C GLN A 239 3.74 17.87 9.17
N ARG A 240 3.65 18.10 7.84
CA ARG A 240 4.29 19.26 7.20
C ARG A 240 3.78 20.59 7.75
N GLU A 241 2.46 20.72 7.85
CA GLU A 241 1.78 21.94 8.32
C GLU A 241 2.14 22.29 9.77
N HIS A 242 2.49 21.27 10.57
CA HIS A 242 2.85 21.43 11.98
C HIS A 242 4.37 21.35 12.23
N GLY A 243 5.20 21.52 11.18
CA GLY A 243 6.67 21.53 11.32
C GLY A 243 7.27 20.20 11.79
N LEU A 244 6.54 19.09 11.60
CA LEU A 244 7.00 17.74 11.90
C LEU A 244 7.62 17.08 10.67
N LEU A 245 8.39 16.03 10.90
CA LEU A 245 8.85 15.15 9.83
C LEU A 245 7.65 14.45 9.19
N ALA A 246 7.47 14.65 7.88
CA ALA A 246 6.33 14.16 7.13
C ALA A 246 6.48 12.69 6.69
N ASP A 247 6.66 11.80 7.66
CA ASP A 247 6.93 10.37 7.48
C ASP A 247 5.67 9.50 7.33
N GLY A 248 4.48 10.04 7.58
CA GLY A 248 3.22 9.32 7.44
C GLY A 248 2.90 8.38 8.61
N ILE A 249 3.66 8.47 9.70
CA ILE A 249 3.51 7.67 10.91
C ILE A 249 3.00 8.55 12.05
N VAL A 250 1.88 8.16 12.69
CA VAL A 250 1.37 8.87 13.86
C VAL A 250 2.04 8.32 15.11
N GLY A 251 3.22 8.87 15.42
CA GLY A 251 3.94 8.68 16.69
C GLY A 251 3.65 9.77 17.73
N PRO A 252 4.33 9.79 18.89
CA PRO A 252 4.08 10.72 19.99
C PRO A 252 4.05 12.20 19.60
N ARG A 253 4.95 12.62 18.71
CA ARG A 253 5.00 14.02 18.24
C ARG A 253 3.78 14.38 17.39
N THR A 254 3.35 13.47 16.52
CA THR A 254 2.13 13.64 15.72
C THR A 254 0.89 13.59 16.61
N TRP A 255 0.86 12.74 17.63
CA TRP A 255 -0.20 12.72 18.63
C TRP A 255 -0.30 14.04 19.42
N ALA A 256 0.83 14.57 19.88
CA ALA A 256 0.87 15.85 20.59
C ALA A 256 0.38 17.00 19.70
N ALA A 257 0.80 17.04 18.43
CA ALA A 257 0.30 18.02 17.47
C ALA A 257 -1.20 17.85 17.20
N LEU A 258 -1.69 16.62 17.01
CA LEU A 258 -3.11 16.32 16.81
C LEU A 258 -3.99 16.69 18.02
N ASP A 259 -3.42 16.70 19.22
CA ASP A 259 -4.09 17.13 20.44
C ASP A 259 -4.14 18.66 20.58
N ALA A 260 -3.10 19.34 20.12
CA ALA A 260 -2.98 20.80 20.18
C ALA A 260 -3.75 21.51 19.06
N ALA A 261 -3.96 20.83 17.92
CA ALA A 261 -4.70 21.38 16.80
C ALA A 261 -6.22 21.49 17.13
N PRO A 262 -6.88 22.62 16.78
CA PRO A 262 -8.32 22.74 16.92
C PRO A 262 -9.04 21.67 16.07
N ALA A 263 -10.15 21.13 16.57
CA ALA A 263 -10.94 20.18 15.83
C ALA A 263 -11.46 20.85 14.54
N VAL A 264 -11.31 20.17 13.40
CA VAL A 264 -11.93 20.62 12.16
C VAL A 264 -13.43 20.41 12.30
N GLU A 265 -14.20 21.51 12.33
CA GLU A 265 -15.67 21.47 12.31
C GLU A 265 -16.16 20.78 11.02
N PRO A 266 -17.14 19.86 11.10
CA PRO A 266 -17.70 19.22 9.92
C PRO A 266 -18.48 20.24 9.08
N GLY A 267 -17.84 20.77 8.04
CA GLY A 267 -18.47 21.62 7.05
C GLY A 267 -19.50 20.84 6.20
N ALA A 268 -20.77 21.03 6.53
CA ALA A 268 -22.01 20.82 5.77
C ALA A 268 -22.00 19.83 4.58
N SER A 269 -22.61 18.65 4.79
CA SER A 269 -23.23 17.84 3.72
C SER A 269 -24.72 18.15 3.63
N PRO A 270 -25.29 18.44 2.44
CA PRO A 270 -26.69 18.18 2.18
C PRO A 270 -26.82 16.76 1.65
N LEU A 271 -27.25 15.83 2.50
CA LEU A 271 -28.30 14.84 2.21
C LEU A 271 -28.44 13.89 3.41
N ASP A 272 -29.54 14.11 4.11
CA ASP A 272 -30.08 13.38 5.25
C ASP A 272 -30.60 12.00 4.79
N LEU A 273 -30.11 10.92 5.43
CA LEU A 273 -30.72 9.60 5.38
C LEU A 273 -30.80 9.06 6.81
N GLN A 274 -31.79 9.56 7.55
CA GLN A 274 -32.24 8.96 8.80
C GLN A 274 -32.98 7.64 8.54
N HIS A 275 -32.79 6.73 9.50
CA HIS A 275 -33.43 5.42 9.74
C HIS A 275 -32.67 4.17 9.29
N THR A 276 -32.12 3.45 10.28
CA THR A 276 -32.43 2.02 10.47
C THR A 276 -32.08 1.58 11.90
N PRO A 277 -32.88 0.69 12.54
CA PRO A 277 -32.78 0.36 13.95
C PRO A 277 -31.81 -0.78 14.25
N SER A 278 -31.30 -0.76 15.49
CA SER A 278 -30.57 -1.85 16.15
C SER A 278 -31.45 -3.08 16.34
N LEU A 279 -30.96 -4.29 15.99
CA LEU A 279 -31.45 -5.55 16.55
C LEU A 279 -30.31 -6.59 16.67
N ALA A 280 -30.18 -7.14 17.88
CA ALA A 280 -29.37 -8.30 18.22
C ALA A 280 -30.28 -9.52 18.53
N GLY A 281 -29.81 -10.73 18.19
CA GLY A 281 -30.26 -12.07 18.65
C GLY A 281 -31.32 -12.81 17.81
N PRO A 282 -31.51 -14.16 17.92
CA PRO A 282 -30.85 -15.18 18.78
C PRO A 282 -30.36 -16.47 18.05
N GLY A 283 -29.39 -17.20 18.63
CA GLY A 283 -29.06 -18.58 18.22
C GLY A 283 -27.59 -18.96 18.42
N ASP A 284 -27.05 -18.77 19.62
CA ASP A 284 -25.65 -19.09 19.93
C ASP A 284 -25.46 -20.61 20.08
N MET A 285 -24.79 -21.21 19.10
CA MET A 285 -24.01 -22.43 19.32
C MET A 285 -22.74 -22.03 20.09
N PRO A 286 -22.29 -22.79 21.11
CA PRO A 286 -21.00 -22.54 21.76
C PRO A 286 -19.89 -22.45 20.70
N LEU A 287 -19.01 -21.46 20.83
CA LEU A 287 -17.92 -21.18 19.86
C LEU A 287 -17.07 -22.43 19.55
N GLU A 288 -16.95 -23.34 20.51
CA GLU A 288 -16.22 -24.60 20.39
C GLU A 288 -16.87 -25.59 19.41
N ASP A 289 -18.21 -25.66 19.40
CA ASP A 289 -18.97 -26.53 18.50
C ASP A 289 -18.99 -25.99 17.06
N ALA A 290 -19.04 -24.66 16.90
CA ALA A 290 -18.92 -24.00 15.60
C ALA A 290 -17.51 -24.19 14.98
N ILE A 291 -16.48 -24.21 15.82
CA ILE A 291 -15.10 -24.52 15.43
C ILE A 291 -14.97 -26.01 15.07
N ALA A 292 -15.63 -26.91 15.79
CA ALA A 292 -15.63 -28.35 15.49
C ALA A 292 -16.27 -28.65 14.11
N LEU A 293 -17.43 -28.06 13.82
CA LEU A 293 -18.13 -28.21 12.54
C LEU A 293 -17.29 -27.71 11.35
N LEU A 294 -16.60 -26.58 11.49
CA LEU A 294 -15.73 -26.02 10.44
C LEU A 294 -14.44 -26.83 10.22
N ARG A 295 -13.93 -27.51 11.26
CA ARG A 295 -12.78 -28.42 11.16
C ARG A 295 -13.14 -29.73 10.45
N GLU A 296 -14.33 -30.26 10.73
CA GLU A 296 -14.84 -31.49 10.13
C GLU A 296 -15.07 -31.33 8.61
N ILE A 297 -15.56 -30.15 8.19
CA ILE A 297 -15.85 -29.84 6.77
C ILE A 297 -14.59 -29.54 5.94
N THR A 298 -13.52 -29.00 6.55
CA THR A 298 -12.32 -28.55 5.82
C THR A 298 -11.16 -29.55 5.81
N GLY A 299 -11.26 -30.66 6.54
CA GLY A 299 -10.29 -31.77 6.51
C GLY A 299 -8.89 -31.47 7.05
N VAL A 300 -8.70 -30.38 7.80
CA VAL A 300 -7.38 -30.00 8.36
C VAL A 300 -7.19 -30.65 9.74
N GLY A 301 -6.34 -31.68 9.80
CA GLY A 301 -5.98 -32.39 11.03
C GLY A 301 -5.23 -31.53 12.06
N ALA A 302 -5.38 -31.93 13.33
CA ALA A 302 -4.80 -31.27 14.50
C ALA A 302 -3.28 -31.06 14.39
N GLY A 303 -2.83 -29.81 14.48
CA GLY A 303 -1.39 -29.50 14.53
C GLY A 303 -0.98 -28.04 14.46
N PHE A 304 -1.83 -27.11 14.03
CA PHE A 304 -1.44 -25.70 13.89
C PHE A 304 -2.52 -24.75 14.42
N GLY A 305 -2.16 -23.89 15.37
CA GLY A 305 -3.05 -22.91 15.99
C GLY A 305 -3.39 -21.76 15.02
N GLY A 306 -4.66 -21.70 14.59
CA GLY A 306 -5.23 -20.58 13.85
C GLY A 306 -6.76 -20.69 13.81
N GLY A 307 -7.47 -19.72 14.39
CA GLY A 307 -8.92 -19.76 14.64
C GLY A 307 -9.82 -19.55 13.41
N THR A 308 -11.14 -19.47 13.66
CA THR A 308 -12.29 -19.41 12.73
C THR A 308 -12.12 -18.50 11.49
N THR A 309 -11.38 -17.39 11.62
CA THR A 309 -11.06 -16.46 10.53
C THR A 309 -10.26 -17.11 9.40
N LEU A 310 -9.35 -18.03 9.72
CA LEU A 310 -8.49 -18.71 8.74
C LEU A 310 -9.30 -19.65 7.83
N ALA A 311 -10.32 -20.31 8.40
CA ALA A 311 -11.24 -21.17 7.66
C ALA A 311 -12.15 -20.37 6.71
N VAL A 312 -12.61 -19.19 7.16
CA VAL A 312 -13.44 -18.28 6.33
C VAL A 312 -12.61 -17.64 5.22
N GLN A 313 -11.36 -17.25 5.47
CA GLN A 313 -10.46 -16.71 4.45
C GLN A 313 -10.14 -17.76 3.37
N ARG A 314 -9.92 -19.02 3.76
CA ARG A 314 -9.72 -20.13 2.82
C ARG A 314 -10.97 -20.42 2.00
N ALA A 315 -12.16 -20.38 2.60
CA ALA A 315 -13.43 -20.57 1.88
C ALA A 315 -13.76 -19.38 0.96
N LEU A 316 -13.49 -18.13 1.38
CA LEU A 316 -13.55 -16.92 0.52
C LEU A 316 -12.52 -16.98 -0.62
N GLY A 317 -11.35 -17.57 -0.38
CA GLY A 317 -10.36 -17.86 -1.41
C GLY A 317 -10.81 -18.93 -2.40
N ALA A 318 -11.51 -19.97 -1.93
CA ALA A 318 -12.10 -21.01 -2.78
C ALA A 318 -13.27 -20.50 -3.65
N VAL A 319 -13.93 -19.40 -3.25
CA VAL A 319 -14.94 -18.69 -4.08
C VAL A 319 -14.40 -17.43 -4.76
N PHE A 320 -13.07 -17.28 -4.86
CA PHE A 320 -12.35 -16.29 -5.66
C PHE A 320 -12.48 -14.83 -5.21
N LEU A 321 -12.72 -14.61 -3.92
CA LEU A 321 -12.87 -13.28 -3.30
C LEU A 321 -11.66 -12.87 -2.44
N LEU A 322 -10.68 -13.76 -2.26
CA LEU A 322 -9.39 -13.56 -1.58
C LEU A 322 -8.29 -14.42 -2.24
N ASN A 323 -7.02 -14.04 -2.10
CA ASN A 323 -5.87 -14.84 -2.54
C ASN A 323 -5.53 -15.94 -1.49
N PRO A 324 -5.60 -17.24 -1.84
CA PRO A 324 -5.34 -18.33 -0.88
C PRO A 324 -3.87 -18.46 -0.44
N SER A 325 -2.95 -17.74 -1.09
CA SER A 325 -1.50 -17.73 -0.80
C SER A 325 -1.02 -16.47 -0.05
N ASP A 326 -1.75 -15.34 -0.14
CA ASP A 326 -1.36 -14.06 0.47
C ASP A 326 -2.39 -13.47 1.46
N ASP A 327 -3.67 -13.89 1.42
CA ASP A 327 -4.76 -13.31 2.23
C ASP A 327 -5.30 -14.29 3.32
N VAL A 328 -4.54 -15.35 3.64
CA VAL A 328 -4.86 -16.33 4.70
C VAL A 328 -3.99 -16.05 5.92
N ASP A 329 -4.17 -14.87 6.52
CA ASP A 329 -3.37 -14.36 7.63
C ASP A 329 -4.03 -14.56 9.02
N GLY A 330 -5.26 -15.06 9.07
CA GLY A 330 -6.03 -15.30 10.29
C GLY A 330 -6.70 -14.05 10.85
N ALA A 331 -6.59 -12.90 10.17
CA ALA A 331 -7.16 -11.63 10.58
C ALA A 331 -8.33 -11.20 9.67
N ALA A 332 -9.47 -10.80 10.27
CA ALA A 332 -10.66 -10.37 9.53
C ALA A 332 -10.52 -8.91 9.03
N GLY A 333 -9.44 -8.64 8.28
CA GLY A 333 -9.07 -7.30 7.79
C GLY A 333 -9.92 -6.81 6.61
N PRO A 334 -9.63 -5.61 6.06
CA PRO A 334 -10.44 -4.96 5.03
C PRO A 334 -10.64 -5.79 3.76
N ARG A 335 -9.67 -6.63 3.39
CA ARG A 335 -9.78 -7.57 2.27
C ARG A 335 -10.78 -8.67 2.58
N THR A 336 -10.65 -9.32 3.75
CA THR A 336 -11.59 -10.35 4.24
C THR A 336 -13.01 -9.78 4.39
N GLN A 337 -13.16 -8.55 4.87
CA GLN A 337 -14.44 -7.87 4.99
C GLN A 337 -15.03 -7.47 3.63
N ALA A 338 -14.23 -6.97 2.69
CA ALA A 338 -14.68 -6.65 1.34
C ALA A 338 -15.10 -7.91 0.57
N GLY A 339 -14.30 -8.98 0.64
CA GLY A 339 -14.64 -10.29 0.11
C GLY A 339 -15.90 -10.86 0.75
N TRP A 340 -16.06 -10.72 2.06
CA TRP A 340 -17.27 -11.14 2.80
C TRP A 340 -18.52 -10.36 2.38
N GLN A 341 -18.45 -9.03 2.28
CA GLN A 341 -19.58 -8.22 1.81
C GLN A 341 -19.94 -8.55 0.37
N LEU A 342 -18.94 -8.77 -0.49
CA LEU A 342 -19.14 -9.15 -1.88
C LEU A 342 -19.78 -10.54 -2.00
N PHE A 343 -19.32 -11.51 -1.20
CA PHE A 343 -19.90 -12.86 -1.11
C PHE A 343 -21.37 -12.82 -0.67
N ARG A 344 -21.69 -12.07 0.39
CA ARG A 344 -23.06 -11.97 0.91
C ARG A 344 -24.01 -11.36 -0.12
N ARG A 345 -23.57 -10.28 -0.77
CA ARG A 345 -24.30 -9.66 -1.88
C ARG A 345 -24.52 -10.64 -3.03
N ALA A 346 -23.48 -11.36 -3.44
CA ALA A 346 -23.56 -12.36 -4.50
C ALA A 346 -24.48 -13.55 -4.14
N SER A 347 -24.62 -13.86 -2.86
CA SER A 347 -25.42 -14.99 -2.35
C SER A 347 -26.85 -14.61 -1.93
N GLY A 348 -27.27 -13.36 -2.16
CA GLY A 348 -28.60 -12.86 -1.77
C GLY A 348 -28.82 -12.82 -0.25
N LEU A 349 -27.74 -12.67 0.52
CA LEU A 349 -27.79 -12.53 1.98
C LEU A 349 -27.77 -11.03 2.37
N PRO A 350 -28.51 -10.63 3.42
CA PRO A 350 -28.50 -9.25 3.89
C PRO A 350 -27.09 -8.82 4.35
N PRO A 351 -26.69 -7.54 4.17
CA PRO A 351 -25.40 -7.04 4.59
C PRO A 351 -25.18 -7.25 6.10
N ASN A 352 -24.02 -7.76 6.49
CA ASN A 352 -23.65 -7.94 7.89
C ASN A 352 -22.13 -7.81 8.03
N ALA A 353 -21.67 -7.04 9.02
CA ALA A 353 -20.26 -6.85 9.32
C ALA A 353 -19.61 -8.07 10.01
N VAL A 354 -20.43 -8.99 10.53
CA VAL A 354 -20.01 -10.19 11.25
C VAL A 354 -20.21 -11.43 10.37
N ILE A 355 -19.33 -12.42 10.52
CA ILE A 355 -19.50 -13.73 9.90
C ILE A 355 -20.49 -14.54 10.72
N ASP A 356 -21.75 -14.57 10.27
CA ASP A 356 -22.84 -15.31 10.89
C ASP A 356 -22.94 -16.77 10.38
N VAL A 357 -23.60 -17.63 11.16
CA VAL A 357 -23.73 -19.07 10.86
C VAL A 357 -24.39 -19.32 9.51
N ALA A 358 -25.42 -18.53 9.17
CA ALA A 358 -26.13 -18.63 7.90
C ALA A 358 -25.23 -18.32 6.70
N GLY A 359 -24.39 -17.28 6.80
CA GLY A 359 -23.44 -16.92 5.76
C GLY A 359 -22.25 -17.88 5.69
N ALA A 360 -21.78 -18.40 6.83
CA ALA A 360 -20.68 -19.37 6.87
C ALA A 360 -21.07 -20.69 6.19
N ARG A 361 -22.29 -21.20 6.43
CA ARG A 361 -22.81 -22.41 5.78
C ARG A 361 -22.95 -22.24 4.27
N ARG A 362 -23.48 -21.10 3.83
CA ARG A 362 -23.64 -20.78 2.40
C ARG A 362 -22.30 -20.61 1.68
N LEU A 363 -21.29 -20.11 2.38
CA LEU A 363 -19.92 -19.99 1.89
C LEU A 363 -19.25 -21.36 1.75
N ALA A 364 -19.49 -22.27 2.70
CA ALA A 364 -19.01 -23.65 2.64
C ALA A 364 -19.62 -24.42 1.45
N ASP A 365 -20.94 -24.30 1.24
CA ASP A 365 -21.63 -24.92 0.09
C ASP A 365 -21.09 -24.40 -1.26
N ALA A 366 -20.76 -23.10 -1.32
CA ALA A 366 -20.17 -22.46 -2.50
C ALA A 366 -18.72 -22.91 -2.76
N ALA A 367 -17.94 -23.08 -1.70
CA ALA A 367 -16.54 -23.51 -1.76
C ALA A 367 -16.38 -24.99 -2.14
N ALA A 368 -17.38 -25.84 -1.86
CA ALA A 368 -17.36 -27.26 -2.21
C ALA A 368 -17.61 -27.55 -3.71
N ALA A 369 -18.15 -26.57 -4.46
CA ALA A 369 -18.42 -26.69 -5.90
C ALA A 369 -18.16 -25.35 -6.63
N PRO A 370 -16.89 -24.90 -6.70
CA PRO A 370 -16.53 -23.54 -7.12
C PRO A 370 -16.91 -23.21 -8.57
N ASP A 371 -16.74 -24.14 -9.51
CA ASP A 371 -17.14 -23.93 -10.92
C ASP A 371 -18.67 -23.80 -11.08
N SER A 372 -19.44 -24.48 -10.22
CA SER A 372 -20.89 -24.38 -10.17
C SER A 372 -21.37 -23.10 -9.50
N PHE A 373 -20.58 -22.54 -8.57
CA PHE A 373 -20.83 -21.25 -7.93
C PHE A 373 -20.49 -20.09 -8.88
N VAL A 374 -19.34 -20.15 -9.57
CA VAL A 374 -18.91 -19.15 -10.56
C VAL A 374 -19.81 -19.12 -11.79
N GLY A 375 -20.27 -20.27 -12.28
CA GLY A 375 -21.30 -20.35 -13.33
C GLY A 375 -22.67 -19.80 -12.90
N ARG A 376 -22.97 -19.79 -11.59
CA ARG A 376 -24.16 -19.17 -10.98
C ARG A 376 -23.93 -17.72 -10.54
N LEU A 377 -22.70 -17.24 -10.55
CA LEU A 377 -22.27 -15.86 -10.28
C LEU A 377 -22.57 -14.97 -11.49
N ALA A 378 -23.79 -15.07 -12.01
CA ALA A 378 -24.47 -13.86 -12.41
C ALA A 378 -24.56 -13.02 -11.13
N VAL A 379 -23.60 -12.11 -10.91
CA VAL A 379 -23.78 -11.04 -9.92
C VAL A 379 -25.13 -10.44 -10.28
N ARG A 380 -26.16 -10.71 -9.47
CA ARG A 380 -27.47 -10.14 -9.68
C ARG A 380 -27.34 -8.70 -9.22
N ILE A 381 -26.71 -7.89 -10.07
CA ILE A 381 -26.64 -6.45 -9.87
C ILE A 381 -28.10 -6.02 -9.86
N PRO A 382 -28.56 -5.40 -8.76
CA PRO A 382 -29.94 -4.96 -8.72
C PRO A 382 -30.23 -4.12 -9.98
N PRO A 383 -31.36 -4.33 -10.66
CA PRO A 383 -31.75 -3.60 -11.88
C PRO A 383 -31.44 -2.10 -11.89
N GLU A 384 -31.55 -1.47 -10.72
CA GLU A 384 -31.30 -0.06 -10.45
C GLU A 384 -29.82 0.35 -10.50
N TYR A 385 -28.88 -0.59 -10.41
CA TYR A 385 -27.42 -0.36 -10.44
C TYR A 385 -26.71 -0.97 -11.65
N GLU A 386 -27.42 -1.76 -12.46
CA GLU A 386 -26.87 -2.50 -13.59
C GLU A 386 -26.60 -1.62 -14.81
N PHE A 387 -25.40 -1.62 -15.38
CA PHE A 387 -25.18 -0.97 -16.67
C PHE A 387 -25.83 -1.80 -17.79
N ARG A 388 -26.79 -1.22 -18.52
CA ARG A 388 -27.57 -1.96 -19.53
C ARG A 388 -27.29 -1.45 -20.92
N ARG A 389 -26.88 -2.35 -21.82
CA ARG A 389 -26.59 -1.97 -23.21
C ARG A 389 -27.80 -1.25 -23.84
N GLY A 390 -27.55 -0.12 -24.49
CA GLY A 390 -28.57 0.68 -25.18
C GLY A 390 -29.39 1.65 -24.31
N HIS A 391 -29.28 1.61 -22.99
CA HIS A 391 -30.04 2.46 -22.05
C HIS A 391 -29.27 3.72 -21.68
N ARG A 392 -29.01 4.59 -22.68
CA ARG A 392 -28.04 5.69 -22.58
C ARG A 392 -28.32 6.66 -21.43
N ALA A 393 -29.57 7.06 -21.21
CA ALA A 393 -29.92 8.06 -20.21
C ALA A 393 -29.70 7.54 -18.78
N GLU A 394 -30.15 6.32 -18.50
CA GLU A 394 -29.98 5.67 -17.20
C GLU A 394 -28.51 5.36 -16.92
N ASN A 395 -27.79 4.87 -17.93
CA ASN A 395 -26.37 4.60 -17.82
C ASN A 395 -25.57 5.89 -17.60
N GLU A 396 -25.89 6.99 -18.30
CA GLU A 396 -25.24 8.28 -18.11
C GLU A 396 -25.39 8.76 -16.66
N ALA A 397 -26.60 8.76 -16.11
CA ALA A 397 -26.85 9.15 -14.72
C ALA A 397 -26.03 8.31 -13.73
N ARG A 398 -26.05 6.98 -13.88
CA ARG A 398 -25.28 6.04 -13.05
C ARG A 398 -23.77 6.23 -13.19
N SER A 399 -23.31 6.53 -14.42
CA SER A 399 -21.90 6.76 -14.70
C SER A 399 -21.41 8.05 -14.06
N VAL A 400 -22.19 9.14 -14.18
CA VAL A 400 -21.87 10.43 -13.59
C VAL A 400 -21.77 10.32 -12.06
N GLU A 401 -22.73 9.65 -11.43
CA GLU A 401 -22.72 9.40 -9.98
C GLU A 401 -21.49 8.58 -9.56
N ALA A 402 -21.25 7.43 -10.21
CA ALA A 402 -20.15 6.54 -9.87
C ALA A 402 -18.77 7.18 -10.10
N ILE A 403 -18.59 7.90 -11.21
CA ILE A 403 -17.35 8.61 -11.53
C ILE A 403 -17.16 9.80 -10.59
N GLY A 404 -18.22 10.55 -10.29
CA GLY A 404 -18.20 11.65 -9.33
C GLY A 404 -17.76 11.20 -7.95
N ALA A 405 -18.33 10.10 -7.44
CA ALA A 405 -17.95 9.50 -6.16
C ALA A 405 -16.47 9.07 -6.14
N ALA A 406 -16.02 8.34 -7.17
CA ALA A 406 -14.62 7.91 -7.26
C ALA A 406 -13.63 9.09 -7.39
N ALA A 407 -14.00 10.13 -8.13
CA ALA A 407 -13.20 11.35 -8.27
C ALA A 407 -13.14 12.15 -6.97
N HIS A 408 -14.25 12.24 -6.24
CA HIS A 408 -14.34 12.88 -4.93
C HIS A 408 -13.45 12.17 -3.91
N ASP A 409 -13.51 10.83 -3.84
CA ASP A 409 -12.69 10.03 -2.93
C ASP A 409 -11.18 10.24 -3.13
N LEU A 410 -10.77 10.54 -4.36
CA LEU A 410 -9.38 10.82 -4.72
C LEU A 410 -9.02 12.32 -4.72
N GLY A 411 -9.97 13.19 -4.41
CA GLY A 411 -9.76 14.64 -4.31
C GLY A 411 -9.48 15.31 -5.66
N LEU A 412 -10.05 14.81 -6.75
CA LEU A 412 -9.87 15.40 -8.08
C LEU A 412 -10.55 16.77 -8.16
N SER A 413 -9.92 17.71 -8.86
CA SER A 413 -10.51 19.01 -9.13
C SER A 413 -11.69 18.92 -10.11
N ARG A 414 -12.53 19.94 -10.13
CA ARG A 414 -13.67 20.02 -11.06
C ARG A 414 -13.26 19.87 -12.54
N PRO A 415 -12.19 20.52 -13.05
CA PRO A 415 -11.67 20.23 -14.39
C PRO A 415 -11.21 18.79 -14.60
N GLN A 416 -10.60 18.16 -13.58
CA GLN A 416 -10.20 16.76 -13.67
C GLN A 416 -11.42 15.84 -13.79
N LEU A 417 -12.45 16.05 -12.97
CA LEU A 417 -13.72 15.32 -13.07
C LEU A 417 -14.36 15.49 -14.46
N ALA A 418 -14.38 16.72 -15.00
CA ALA A 418 -14.90 16.99 -16.34
C ALA A 418 -14.17 16.17 -17.42
N TYR A 419 -12.85 16.05 -17.32
CA TYR A 419 -12.04 15.27 -18.23
C TYR A 419 -12.28 13.75 -18.11
N VAL A 420 -12.43 13.25 -16.88
CA VAL A 420 -12.75 11.83 -16.63
C VAL A 420 -14.10 11.47 -17.24
N LEU A 421 -15.13 12.30 -17.02
CA LEU A 421 -16.47 12.10 -17.59
C LEU A 421 -16.45 12.13 -19.12
N ALA A 422 -15.70 13.07 -19.71
CA ALA A 422 -15.53 13.14 -21.16
C ALA A 422 -14.85 11.90 -21.76
N THR A 423 -13.88 11.34 -21.05
CA THR A 423 -13.22 10.09 -21.45
C THR A 423 -14.18 8.91 -21.36
N ALA A 424 -14.88 8.78 -20.22
CA ALA A 424 -15.89 7.73 -20.03
C ALA A 424 -16.97 7.80 -21.11
N GLU A 425 -17.48 9.00 -21.41
CA GLU A 425 -18.46 9.22 -22.46
C GLU A 425 -17.92 8.82 -23.85
N HIS A 426 -16.64 9.09 -24.14
CA HIS A 426 -16.04 8.74 -25.43
C HIS A 426 -15.92 7.23 -25.61
N GLU A 427 -15.32 6.55 -24.64
CA GLU A 427 -14.94 5.14 -24.72
C GLU A 427 -16.13 4.18 -24.60
N SER A 428 -17.23 4.63 -23.99
CA SER A 428 -18.44 3.82 -23.76
C SER A 428 -19.54 4.02 -24.82
N ASP A 429 -19.22 4.61 -25.98
CA ASP A 429 -20.20 5.05 -26.99
C ASP A 429 -21.29 5.93 -26.36
N ARG A 430 -20.89 7.00 -25.66
CA ARG A 430 -21.76 7.89 -24.89
C ARG A 430 -22.67 7.11 -23.95
N PHE A 431 -22.05 6.31 -23.09
CA PHE A 431 -22.68 5.47 -22.06
C PHE A 431 -23.66 4.43 -22.61
N ALA A 432 -23.50 4.00 -23.87
CA ALA A 432 -24.32 2.95 -24.45
C ALA A 432 -23.84 1.53 -24.09
N THR A 433 -22.55 1.34 -23.85
CA THR A 433 -21.96 0.03 -23.50
C THR A 433 -20.66 0.20 -22.70
N LEU A 434 -20.39 -0.73 -21.78
CA LEU A 434 -19.06 -0.89 -21.16
C LEU A 434 -18.28 -2.05 -21.76
N GLU A 435 -18.89 -2.84 -22.64
CA GLU A 435 -18.21 -3.90 -23.37
C GLU A 435 -18.03 -3.52 -24.83
N GLU A 436 -16.86 -3.78 -25.38
CA GLU A 436 -16.64 -3.57 -26.80
C GLU A 436 -17.58 -4.43 -27.66
N TYR A 437 -17.90 -3.95 -28.85
CA TYR A 437 -18.81 -4.64 -29.77
C TYR A 437 -18.18 -5.87 -30.45
N ALA A 438 -16.85 -5.88 -30.61
CA ALA A 438 -16.16 -7.00 -31.23
C ALA A 438 -16.25 -8.27 -30.37
N SER A 439 -16.14 -9.45 -30.98
CA SER A 439 -16.20 -10.72 -30.24
C SER A 439 -14.96 -10.98 -29.36
N GLY A 440 -13.87 -10.24 -29.58
CA GLY A 440 -12.56 -10.50 -28.97
C GLY A 440 -11.79 -11.64 -29.63
N ALA A 441 -12.36 -12.36 -30.61
CA ALA A 441 -11.68 -13.48 -31.28
C ALA A 441 -10.36 -13.08 -31.95
N ALA A 442 -10.26 -11.83 -32.43
CA ALA A 442 -9.02 -11.29 -33.00
C ALA A 442 -7.89 -11.11 -31.97
N TYR A 443 -8.18 -11.17 -30.67
CA TYR A 443 -7.19 -11.09 -29.60
C TYR A 443 -6.69 -12.46 -29.14
N GLU A 444 -7.25 -13.54 -29.67
CA GLU A 444 -6.84 -14.90 -29.32
C GLU A 444 -5.38 -15.15 -29.72
N GLY A 445 -4.59 -15.73 -28.81
CA GLY A 445 -3.17 -16.03 -29.07
C GLY A 445 -2.22 -14.83 -29.16
N ARG A 446 -2.70 -13.59 -28.98
CA ARG A 446 -1.87 -12.37 -28.98
C ARG A 446 -0.94 -12.32 -27.76
N SER A 447 0.31 -12.74 -27.94
CA SER A 447 1.31 -12.78 -26.87
C SER A 447 1.67 -11.42 -26.29
N ASP A 448 1.66 -10.35 -27.10
CA ASP A 448 1.91 -8.98 -26.68
C ASP A 448 0.80 -8.44 -25.74
N LEU A 449 -0.44 -8.92 -25.91
CA LEU A 449 -1.55 -8.68 -24.98
C LEU A 449 -1.54 -9.64 -23.78
N GLY A 450 -0.63 -10.61 -23.75
CA GLY A 450 -0.56 -11.66 -22.73
C GLY A 450 -1.62 -12.75 -22.91
N ASN A 451 -2.33 -12.75 -24.04
CA ASN A 451 -3.38 -13.72 -24.35
C ASN A 451 -2.72 -15.01 -24.87
N THR A 452 -2.10 -15.76 -23.96
CA THR A 452 -1.33 -16.97 -24.29
C THR A 452 -2.09 -18.26 -23.96
N GLN A 453 -3.28 -18.17 -23.39
CA GLN A 453 -4.13 -19.33 -23.08
C GLN A 453 -5.34 -19.37 -24.02
N PRO A 454 -5.81 -20.58 -24.41
CA PRO A 454 -7.03 -20.72 -25.20
C PRO A 454 -8.24 -20.04 -24.53
N GLY A 455 -8.96 -19.23 -25.31
CA GLY A 455 -10.14 -18.49 -24.87
C GLY A 455 -9.85 -17.09 -24.35
N ASP A 456 -8.59 -16.66 -24.37
CA ASP A 456 -8.17 -15.35 -23.86
C ASP A 456 -8.70 -14.18 -24.67
N GLY A 457 -8.92 -14.37 -25.97
CA GLY A 457 -9.39 -13.31 -26.83
C GLY A 457 -10.76 -12.77 -26.36
N PRO A 458 -11.81 -13.59 -26.40
CA PRO A 458 -13.13 -13.22 -25.87
C PRO A 458 -13.12 -12.92 -24.35
N ARG A 459 -12.27 -13.62 -23.58
CA ARG A 459 -12.20 -13.43 -22.14
C ARG A 459 -11.61 -12.09 -21.73
N PHE A 460 -10.61 -11.56 -22.44
CA PHE A 460 -9.96 -10.28 -22.14
C PHE A 460 -10.21 -9.21 -23.21
N LYS A 461 -11.34 -9.33 -23.91
CA LYS A 461 -11.92 -8.30 -24.76
C LYS A 461 -12.17 -6.99 -23.96
N GLY A 462 -12.25 -5.86 -24.66
CA GLY A 462 -12.35 -4.51 -24.08
C GLY A 462 -13.55 -4.33 -23.15
N ARG A 463 -13.29 -3.91 -21.90
CA ARG A 463 -14.33 -3.69 -20.86
C ARG A 463 -14.12 -2.47 -19.97
N GLY A 464 -15.20 -2.01 -19.37
CA GLY A 464 -15.26 -0.82 -18.51
C GLY A 464 -15.10 0.49 -19.29
N TYR A 465 -15.06 1.63 -18.59
CA TYR A 465 -14.96 2.94 -19.25
C TYR A 465 -13.62 3.20 -19.97
N VAL A 466 -12.60 2.38 -19.74
CA VAL A 466 -11.30 2.49 -20.43
C VAL A 466 -11.08 1.40 -21.47
N GLN A 467 -12.09 0.55 -21.71
CA GLN A 467 -12.00 -0.58 -22.65
C GLN A 467 -10.71 -1.43 -22.41
N LEU A 468 -10.49 -1.82 -21.15
CA LEU A 468 -9.33 -2.59 -20.73
C LEU A 468 -9.27 -3.91 -21.51
N THR A 469 -8.21 -4.08 -22.32
CA THR A 469 -8.11 -5.16 -23.31
C THR A 469 -6.79 -5.94 -23.13
N GLY A 470 -6.83 -7.26 -23.13
CA GLY A 470 -5.66 -8.14 -23.03
C GLY A 470 -5.27 -8.50 -21.59
N ARG A 471 -4.97 -9.79 -21.36
CA ARG A 471 -4.65 -10.36 -20.05
C ARG A 471 -3.53 -9.61 -19.31
N ASN A 472 -2.51 -9.14 -20.02
CA ASN A 472 -1.40 -8.38 -19.43
C ASN A 472 -1.88 -7.09 -18.77
N HIS A 473 -2.83 -6.36 -19.37
CA HIS A 473 -3.34 -5.12 -18.79
C HIS A 473 -4.21 -5.39 -17.55
N TYR A 474 -5.00 -6.47 -17.55
CA TYR A 474 -5.71 -6.92 -16.34
C TYR A 474 -4.75 -7.29 -15.20
N ARG A 475 -3.64 -7.99 -15.50
CA ARG A 475 -2.59 -8.31 -14.53
C ARG A 475 -1.83 -7.10 -14.02
N GLN A 476 -1.45 -6.20 -14.92
CA GLN A 476 -0.77 -4.96 -14.57
C GLN A 476 -1.64 -4.13 -13.63
N TYR A 477 -2.93 -4.00 -13.95
CA TYR A 477 -3.87 -3.29 -13.11
C TYR A 477 -4.06 -4.00 -11.76
N ALA A 478 -4.12 -5.34 -11.74
CA ALA A 478 -4.19 -6.13 -10.51
C ALA A 478 -2.97 -5.92 -9.60
N ARG A 479 -1.76 -5.79 -10.15
CA ARG A 479 -0.54 -5.47 -9.38
C ARG A 479 -0.59 -4.08 -8.76
N LEU A 480 -1.17 -3.11 -9.45
CA LEU A 480 -1.26 -1.72 -8.99
C LEU A 480 -2.38 -1.50 -7.97
N SER A 481 -3.50 -2.24 -8.11
CA SER A 481 -4.72 -2.11 -7.30
C SER A 481 -4.83 -3.11 -6.15
N GLY A 482 -4.23 -4.29 -6.29
CA GLY A 482 -4.48 -5.45 -5.43
C GLY A 482 -5.79 -6.21 -5.73
N ILE A 483 -6.49 -5.87 -6.83
CA ILE A 483 -7.74 -6.53 -7.25
C ILE A 483 -7.45 -7.44 -8.44
N HIS A 484 -7.67 -8.76 -8.32
CA HIS A 484 -7.43 -9.75 -9.38
C HIS A 484 -8.53 -9.74 -10.46
N LEU A 485 -8.67 -8.62 -11.19
CA LEU A 485 -9.64 -8.45 -12.29
C LEU A 485 -9.49 -9.48 -13.41
N GLU A 486 -8.32 -10.13 -13.54
CA GLU A 486 -8.06 -11.20 -14.53
C GLU A 486 -9.04 -12.39 -14.40
N LEU A 487 -9.56 -12.61 -13.19
CA LEU A 487 -10.48 -13.70 -12.89
C LEU A 487 -11.95 -13.34 -13.16
N LEU A 488 -12.27 -12.04 -13.25
CA LEU A 488 -13.63 -11.52 -13.42
C LEU A 488 -13.79 -10.46 -14.53
N PRO A 489 -13.25 -10.64 -15.77
CA PRO A 489 -13.41 -9.63 -16.81
C PRO A 489 -14.87 -9.21 -17.07
N PRO A 490 -15.86 -10.12 -17.15
CA PRO A 490 -17.25 -9.74 -17.45
C PRO A 490 -17.91 -8.79 -16.45
N VAL A 491 -17.44 -8.70 -15.21
CA VAL A 491 -18.04 -7.83 -14.17
C VAL A 491 -17.86 -6.34 -14.51
N LEU A 492 -16.84 -6.00 -15.29
CA LEU A 492 -16.62 -4.64 -15.79
C LEU A 492 -17.63 -4.23 -16.88
N THR A 493 -18.49 -5.15 -17.36
CA THR A 493 -19.48 -4.84 -18.40
C THR A 493 -20.79 -4.28 -17.87
N ASN A 494 -21.12 -4.60 -16.62
CA ASN A 494 -22.43 -4.31 -16.05
C ASN A 494 -22.36 -3.64 -14.66
N TRP A 495 -21.16 -3.40 -14.10
CA TRP A 495 -21.00 -2.69 -12.83
C TRP A 495 -20.32 -1.31 -13.01
N PRO A 496 -21.11 -0.21 -13.07
CA PRO A 496 -20.60 1.16 -13.25
C PRO A 496 -19.61 1.58 -12.17
N ALA A 497 -19.87 1.24 -10.90
CA ALA A 497 -19.04 1.66 -9.78
C ALA A 497 -17.62 1.08 -9.83
N LEU A 498 -17.50 -0.23 -10.08
CA LEU A 498 -16.19 -0.86 -10.25
C LEU A 498 -15.46 -0.29 -11.47
N SER A 499 -16.18 -0.09 -12.59
CA SER A 499 -15.60 0.47 -13.81
C SER A 499 -15.14 1.93 -13.63
N ALA A 500 -15.89 2.74 -12.88
CA ALA A 500 -15.56 4.12 -12.54
C ALA A 500 -14.33 4.19 -11.66
N TRP A 501 -14.25 3.30 -10.66
CA TRP A 501 -13.07 3.18 -9.82
C TRP A 501 -11.83 2.84 -10.64
N VAL A 502 -11.92 1.84 -11.54
CA VAL A 502 -10.82 1.45 -12.43
C VAL A 502 -10.34 2.65 -13.25
N LEU A 503 -11.28 3.35 -13.88
CA LEU A 503 -11.03 4.56 -14.68
C LEU A 503 -10.27 5.62 -13.87
N VAL A 504 -10.83 6.08 -12.76
CA VAL A 504 -10.31 7.23 -11.99
C VAL A 504 -8.98 6.89 -11.32
N ASP A 505 -8.87 5.74 -10.64
CA ASP A 505 -7.65 5.32 -9.97
C ASP A 505 -6.50 5.13 -10.98
N GLY A 506 -6.82 4.57 -12.16
CA GLY A 506 -5.84 4.40 -13.23
C GLY A 506 -5.32 5.73 -13.78
N MET A 507 -6.20 6.72 -14.00
CA MET A 507 -5.81 8.07 -14.44
C MET A 507 -4.98 8.82 -13.39
N TRP A 508 -5.28 8.62 -12.11
CA TRP A 508 -4.55 9.22 -11.00
C TRP A 508 -3.14 8.64 -10.83
N ARG A 509 -2.98 7.33 -11.02
CA ARG A 509 -1.69 6.63 -10.88
C ARG A 509 -0.84 6.68 -12.14
N GLY A 510 -1.44 6.94 -13.30
CA GLY A 510 -0.81 6.78 -14.61
C GLY A 510 -0.69 5.31 -15.01
N ALA A 511 -1.68 4.49 -14.66
CA ALA A 511 -1.64 3.04 -14.84
C ALA A 511 -1.69 2.56 -16.30
N TYR A 512 -2.14 3.42 -17.23
CA TYR A 512 -2.35 3.04 -18.63
C TYR A 512 -1.11 3.30 -19.49
N THR A 513 -0.67 4.56 -19.54
CA THR A 513 0.46 5.00 -20.40
C THR A 513 1.68 5.50 -19.61
N GLY A 514 1.58 5.57 -18.28
CA GLY A 514 2.52 6.29 -17.41
C GLY A 514 2.20 7.78 -17.22
N GLY A 515 1.34 8.38 -18.06
CA GLY A 515 0.88 9.75 -17.91
C GLY A 515 -0.18 9.89 -16.82
N ARG A 516 -0.04 10.88 -15.94
CA ARG A 516 -0.99 11.15 -14.85
C ARG A 516 -1.87 12.35 -15.16
N LEU A 517 -3.12 12.32 -14.72
CA LEU A 517 -4.09 13.39 -14.99
C LEU A 517 -3.67 14.75 -14.43
N ASP A 518 -3.06 14.78 -13.23
CA ASP A 518 -2.51 15.98 -12.59
C ASP A 518 -1.39 16.65 -13.41
N GLY A 519 -0.73 15.89 -14.29
CA GLY A 519 0.27 16.36 -15.25
C GLY A 519 -0.28 17.27 -16.36
N PHE A 520 -1.59 17.23 -16.62
CA PHE A 520 -2.24 17.99 -17.70
C PHE A 520 -3.39 18.88 -17.20
N VAL A 521 -4.18 18.37 -16.26
CA VAL A 521 -5.40 19.02 -15.78
C VAL A 521 -5.32 19.18 -14.26
N SER A 522 -5.61 20.38 -13.76
CA SER A 522 -5.67 20.70 -12.33
C SER A 522 -6.75 21.74 -12.07
N SER A 523 -6.83 22.32 -10.87
CA SER A 523 -7.75 23.44 -10.60
C SER A 523 -7.42 24.71 -11.41
N GLY A 524 -6.16 24.91 -11.79
CA GLY A 524 -5.68 26.10 -12.52
C GLY A 524 -5.21 25.85 -13.95
N ARG A 525 -5.37 24.62 -14.47
CA ARG A 525 -4.89 24.23 -15.81
C ARG A 525 -5.86 23.25 -16.46
N THR A 526 -6.21 23.51 -17.72
CA THR A 526 -7.18 22.73 -18.50
C THR A 526 -6.60 22.28 -19.85
N ASP A 527 -5.45 21.61 -19.84
CA ASP A 527 -4.89 21.02 -21.08
C ASP A 527 -5.61 19.70 -21.42
N PHE A 528 -6.90 19.79 -21.77
CA PHE A 528 -7.74 18.64 -22.06
C PHE A 528 -7.30 17.89 -23.32
N HIS A 529 -6.70 18.58 -24.29
CA HIS A 529 -6.20 17.94 -25.50
C HIS A 529 -5.05 16.98 -25.16
N ASN A 530 -4.00 17.45 -24.47
CA ASN A 530 -2.87 16.58 -24.15
C ASN A 530 -3.18 15.59 -23.03
N ALA A 531 -4.20 15.84 -22.20
CA ALA A 531 -4.68 14.88 -21.19
C ALA A 531 -5.08 13.53 -21.79
N ARG A 532 -5.36 13.43 -23.11
CA ARG A 532 -5.59 12.14 -23.79
C ARG A 532 -4.47 11.14 -23.56
N ARG A 533 -3.24 11.63 -23.43
CA ARG A 533 -2.03 10.85 -23.12
C ARG A 533 -2.09 10.08 -21.82
N VAL A 534 -3.06 10.33 -20.94
CA VAL A 534 -3.26 9.56 -19.70
C VAL A 534 -3.78 8.16 -19.99
N VAL A 535 -4.65 7.99 -21.00
CA VAL A 535 -5.29 6.70 -21.34
C VAL A 535 -4.75 6.14 -22.66
N ASN A 536 -4.53 6.99 -23.67
CA ASN A 536 -4.14 6.55 -25.01
C ASN A 536 -3.30 7.61 -25.75
N GLY A 537 -2.86 7.33 -26.97
CA GLY A 537 -2.28 8.34 -27.87
C GLY A 537 -3.28 9.45 -28.20
N LEU A 538 -2.86 10.52 -28.90
CA LEU A 538 -3.68 11.70 -29.20
C LEU A 538 -4.84 11.47 -30.20
N ASP A 539 -5.21 10.21 -30.44
CA ASP A 539 -6.38 9.88 -31.23
C ASP A 539 -7.62 10.55 -30.63
N ARG A 540 -8.41 11.22 -31.46
CA ARG A 540 -9.66 11.90 -31.07
C ARG A 540 -9.52 12.92 -29.92
N ALA A 541 -8.30 13.38 -29.61
CA ALA A 541 -8.03 14.26 -28.49
C ALA A 541 -8.87 15.55 -28.53
N ASP A 542 -9.00 16.21 -29.68
CA ASP A 542 -9.83 17.41 -29.85
C ASP A 542 -11.31 17.15 -29.51
N ARG A 543 -11.83 16.00 -29.93
CA ARG A 543 -13.22 15.61 -29.67
C ARG A 543 -13.45 15.36 -28.18
N ILE A 544 -12.50 14.72 -27.49
CA ILE A 544 -12.60 14.47 -26.05
C ILE A 544 -12.42 15.77 -25.28
N ALA A 545 -11.52 16.66 -25.71
CA ALA A 545 -11.35 17.98 -25.12
C ALA A 545 -12.63 18.83 -25.23
N ALA A 546 -13.29 18.84 -26.39
CA ALA A 546 -14.57 19.53 -26.55
C ALA A 546 -15.68 18.97 -25.63
N ARG A 547 -15.68 17.66 -25.38
CA ARG A 547 -16.58 17.04 -24.40
C ARG A 547 -16.24 17.45 -22.96
N ALA A 548 -14.95 17.49 -22.61
CA ALA A 548 -14.48 17.92 -21.30
C ALA A 548 -14.90 19.36 -21.01
N GLU A 549 -14.80 20.25 -21.99
CA GLU A 549 -15.33 21.63 -21.90
C GLU A 549 -16.85 21.65 -21.67
N ALA A 550 -17.61 20.81 -22.38
CA ALA A 550 -19.05 20.70 -22.21
C ALA A 550 -19.41 20.18 -20.80
N TRP A 551 -18.70 19.18 -20.29
CA TRP A 551 -18.88 18.67 -18.92
C TRP A 551 -18.49 19.71 -17.88
N LEU A 552 -17.39 20.44 -18.08
CA LEU A 552 -16.94 21.47 -17.17
C LEU A 552 -17.99 22.57 -16.98
N LYS A 553 -18.68 22.96 -18.05
CA LYS A 553 -19.79 23.93 -18.00
C LYS A 553 -21.02 23.41 -17.26
N LYS A 554 -21.28 22.09 -17.28
CA LYS A 554 -22.43 21.46 -16.63
C LYS A 554 -22.21 21.16 -15.15
N LEU A 555 -20.96 20.89 -14.76
CA LEU A 555 -20.62 20.57 -13.36
C LEU A 555 -20.75 21.83 -12.50
N PRO A 556 -21.33 21.72 -11.28
CA PRO A 556 -21.54 22.83 -10.37
C PRO A 556 -20.25 23.51 -9.91
#